data_AF-A0A952I5B7-F1
#
_entry.id   AF-A0A952I5B7-F1
#
_cell.length_a   1.000
_cell.length_b   1.000
_cell.length_c   1.000
_cell.angle_alpha   90.00
_cell.angle_beta   90.00
_cell.angle_gamma   90.00
#
_symmetry.space_group_name_H-M   'P 1'
#
loop_
_entity.id
_entity.type
_entity.pdbx_description
1 polymer ?
#
loop_
_entity_poly.entity_id
_entity_poly.type
_entity_poly.pdbx_seq_one_letter_code
_entity_poly.pdbx_strand_id
1 'polypeptide(L)'
;MAEVNIIDLNFLGIEKAIASYLVETSEGPILIETGPHSAIKNLEKTMATYGYKLNDIKHVFLTHIHLDHAGGAWVFADHGAQIYLHPFGQKHMADPSRLMESARRIYQDDMDRLWGEMRSIPANQLIAVEDKEEIVIGNITVKAWHTPGHAIHHIAWQIGDGLFTGDVAGVKIGDGMIQPPCPPPDINIEDWQNSIQLMKTLEVETLYLTHFGKISNIHEHLENLGEVLLEWANWMKPRFDNNEDPKAVTPVFQEYVRQQLLAKGTDEKGIKQYEAANPAWMSVAGLYRYWRKRSG
;
A
#
# COMPACT_ATOMS: atom_id res chain seq x y z
N MET A 1 12.24 -19.40 10.34
CA MET A 1 11.59 -18.20 9.77
C MET A 1 12.14 -17.98 8.38
N ALA A 2 11.30 -17.58 7.43
CA ALA A 2 11.78 -17.14 6.12
C ALA A 2 12.62 -15.86 6.31
N GLU A 3 13.73 -15.74 5.62
CA GLU A 3 14.51 -14.50 5.64
C GLU A 3 13.77 -13.44 4.79
N VAL A 4 13.38 -12.34 5.42
CA VAL A 4 12.66 -11.23 4.78
C VAL A 4 13.60 -10.04 4.66
N ASN A 5 13.98 -9.74 3.42
CA ASN A 5 14.76 -8.56 3.07
C ASN A 5 13.83 -7.40 2.73
N ILE A 6 13.90 -6.32 3.51
CA ILE A 6 13.15 -5.08 3.24
C ILE A 6 13.96 -4.23 2.27
N ILE A 7 13.39 -3.98 1.09
CA ILE A 7 13.98 -3.16 0.04
C ILE A 7 13.34 -1.77 0.10
N ASP A 8 14.13 -0.77 0.47
CA ASP A 8 13.73 0.64 0.31
C ASP A 8 13.84 1.03 -1.17
N LEU A 9 12.72 1.45 -1.76
CA LEU A 9 12.68 1.84 -3.17
C LEU A 9 13.28 3.23 -3.42
N ASN A 10 13.60 3.98 -2.36
CA ASN A 10 14.11 5.35 -2.41
C ASN A 10 13.25 6.21 -3.33
N PHE A 11 11.93 6.10 -3.16
CA PHE A 11 10.94 6.74 -4.00
C PHE A 11 11.13 8.27 -3.96
N LEU A 12 11.21 8.91 -5.13
CA LEU A 12 11.55 10.33 -5.28
C LEU A 12 12.92 10.75 -4.67
N GLY A 13 13.82 9.80 -4.45
CA GLY A 13 15.07 10.05 -3.73
C GLY A 13 14.90 10.25 -2.23
N ILE A 14 13.75 9.81 -1.68
CA ILE A 14 13.42 9.87 -0.27
C ILE A 14 13.48 8.46 0.32
N GLU A 15 14.35 8.28 1.31
CA GLU A 15 14.47 7.04 2.09
C GLU A 15 13.17 6.74 2.84
N LYS A 16 12.84 5.46 2.98
CA LYS A 16 11.73 4.92 3.77
C LYS A 16 10.38 5.47 3.34
N ALA A 17 10.18 5.73 2.06
CA ALA A 17 8.88 6.15 1.53
C ALA A 17 8.03 4.94 1.08
N ILE A 18 8.65 4.00 0.35
CA ILE A 18 7.99 2.79 -0.17
C ILE A 18 8.95 1.62 -0.02
N ALA A 19 8.46 0.52 0.52
CA ALA A 19 9.18 -0.74 0.67
C ALA A 19 8.63 -1.81 -0.29
N SER A 20 9.53 -2.61 -0.84
CA SER A 20 9.24 -3.94 -1.37
C SER A 20 9.90 -4.98 -0.47
N TYR A 21 9.46 -6.23 -0.57
CA TYR A 21 10.03 -7.31 0.24
C TYR A 21 10.49 -8.46 -0.64
N LEU A 22 11.73 -8.88 -0.43
CA LEU A 22 12.28 -10.06 -1.06
C LEU A 22 12.35 -11.17 -0.01
N VAL A 23 11.62 -12.25 -0.25
CA VAL A 23 11.53 -13.40 0.68
C VAL A 23 12.13 -14.61 0.00
N GLU A 24 13.16 -15.19 0.61
CA GLU A 24 13.83 -16.36 0.04
C GLU A 24 13.01 -17.64 0.27
N THR A 25 12.97 -18.48 -0.77
CA THR A 25 12.39 -19.83 -0.72
C THR A 25 13.36 -20.84 -1.31
N SER A 26 13.11 -22.13 -1.10
CA SER A 26 13.90 -23.21 -1.70
C SER A 26 13.80 -23.29 -3.23
N GLU A 27 12.86 -22.57 -3.86
CA GLU A 27 12.66 -22.54 -5.33
C GLU A 27 13.05 -21.18 -5.96
N GLY A 28 13.70 -20.32 -5.17
CA GLY A 28 14.04 -18.96 -5.57
C GLY A 28 13.21 -17.91 -4.80
N PRO A 29 13.56 -16.62 -4.90
CA PRO A 29 12.90 -15.59 -4.12
C PRO A 29 11.51 -15.28 -4.66
N ILE A 30 10.61 -14.92 -3.75
CA ILE A 30 9.36 -14.23 -4.08
C ILE A 30 9.50 -12.75 -3.76
N LEU A 31 8.76 -11.93 -4.50
CA LEU A 31 8.68 -10.50 -4.28
C LEU A 31 7.29 -10.14 -3.75
N ILE A 32 7.21 -9.29 -2.73
CA ILE A 32 5.96 -8.70 -2.25
C ILE A 32 6.06 -7.20 -2.46
N GLU A 33 5.09 -6.66 -3.20
CA GLU A 33 5.09 -5.31 -3.77
C GLU A 33 6.20 -5.01 -4.75
N THR A 34 5.87 -4.21 -5.76
CA THR A 34 6.81 -3.81 -6.81
C THR A 34 7.13 -2.34 -6.79
N GLY A 35 6.36 -1.56 -6.04
CA GLY A 35 6.44 -0.12 -6.10
C GLY A 35 5.82 0.46 -7.37
N PRO A 36 6.00 1.78 -7.57
CA PRO A 36 5.74 2.41 -8.85
C PRO A 36 6.82 2.08 -9.88
N HIS A 37 6.44 2.10 -11.16
CA HIS A 37 7.39 1.87 -12.25
C HIS A 37 8.54 2.90 -12.25
N SER A 38 8.27 4.13 -11.80
CA SER A 38 9.30 5.17 -11.61
C SER A 38 10.46 4.72 -10.69
N ALA A 39 10.22 3.77 -9.78
CA ALA A 39 11.19 3.25 -8.84
C ALA A 39 11.78 1.87 -9.22
N ILE A 40 11.39 1.28 -10.36
CA ILE A 40 11.78 -0.08 -10.74
C ILE A 40 13.30 -0.28 -10.82
N LYS A 41 14.04 0.75 -11.26
CA LYS A 41 15.50 0.71 -11.35
C LYS A 41 16.17 0.61 -9.97
N ASN A 42 15.58 1.23 -8.95
CA ASN A 42 16.08 1.12 -7.58
C ASN A 42 15.79 -0.26 -7.02
N LEU A 43 14.59 -0.80 -7.27
CA LEU A 43 14.24 -2.19 -6.91
C LEU A 43 15.22 -3.20 -7.53
N GLU A 44 15.43 -3.12 -8.84
CA GLU A 44 16.36 -3.99 -9.57
C GLU A 44 17.79 -3.88 -9.03
N LYS A 45 18.27 -2.65 -8.82
CA LYS A 45 19.62 -2.40 -8.27
C LYS A 45 19.78 -3.01 -6.88
N THR A 46 18.78 -2.86 -6.00
CA THR A 46 18.86 -3.39 -4.64
C THR A 46 18.74 -4.91 -4.63
N MET A 47 17.85 -5.50 -5.42
CA MET A 47 17.79 -6.95 -5.62
C MET A 47 19.12 -7.55 -6.09
N ALA A 48 19.83 -6.85 -6.99
CA ALA A 48 21.14 -7.30 -7.46
C ALA A 48 22.19 -7.38 -6.33
N THR A 49 22.05 -6.59 -5.26
CA THR A 49 22.92 -6.69 -4.08
C THR A 49 22.69 -7.96 -3.27
N TYR A 50 21.49 -8.56 -3.39
CA TYR A 50 21.14 -9.88 -2.87
C TYR A 50 21.44 -11.01 -3.88
N GLY A 51 22.02 -10.69 -5.04
CA GLY A 51 22.41 -11.67 -6.06
C GLY A 51 21.30 -12.04 -7.05
N TYR A 52 20.15 -11.37 -7.02
CA TYR A 52 19.00 -11.69 -7.87
C TYR A 52 18.78 -10.66 -8.98
N LYS A 53 18.30 -11.12 -10.13
CA LYS A 53 17.87 -10.33 -11.29
C LYS A 53 16.36 -10.41 -11.44
N LEU A 54 15.78 -9.57 -12.31
CA LEU A 54 14.35 -9.58 -12.62
C LEU A 54 13.84 -10.97 -13.04
N ASN A 55 14.60 -11.66 -13.91
CA ASN A 55 14.25 -13.01 -14.37
C ASN A 55 14.29 -14.09 -13.29
N ASP A 56 14.94 -13.84 -12.15
CA ASP A 56 15.01 -14.81 -11.05
C ASP A 56 13.73 -14.76 -10.19
N ILE A 57 12.96 -13.66 -10.26
CA ILE A 57 11.68 -13.54 -9.58
C ILE A 57 10.60 -14.23 -10.40
N LYS A 58 10.08 -15.36 -9.90
CA LYS A 58 9.00 -16.11 -10.55
C LYS A 58 7.62 -15.81 -9.98
N HIS A 59 7.55 -15.25 -8.78
CA HIS A 59 6.31 -14.99 -8.07
C HIS A 59 6.33 -13.57 -7.46
N VAL A 60 5.30 -12.79 -7.77
CA VAL A 60 5.10 -11.43 -7.23
C VAL A 60 3.73 -11.36 -6.57
N PHE A 61 3.69 -11.01 -5.29
CA PHE A 61 2.46 -10.85 -4.52
C PHE A 61 2.16 -9.36 -4.33
N LEU A 62 0.99 -8.93 -4.78
CA LEU A 62 0.54 -7.55 -4.66
C LEU A 62 -0.48 -7.46 -3.53
N THR A 63 -0.34 -6.50 -2.63
CA THR A 63 -1.39 -6.30 -1.62
C THR A 63 -2.62 -5.69 -2.27
N HIS A 64 -2.42 -4.73 -3.18
CA HIS A 64 -3.48 -4.10 -3.96
C HIS A 64 -2.90 -3.42 -5.22
N ILE A 65 -3.76 -2.90 -6.09
CA ILE A 65 -3.38 -2.43 -7.44
C ILE A 65 -3.11 -0.92 -7.54
N HIS A 66 -2.93 -0.20 -6.43
CA HIS A 66 -2.50 1.20 -6.52
C HIS A 66 -1.09 1.29 -7.12
N LEU A 67 -0.79 2.44 -7.74
CA LEU A 67 0.38 2.59 -8.61
C LEU A 67 1.70 2.49 -7.84
N ASP A 68 1.72 2.92 -6.58
CA ASP A 68 2.81 2.80 -5.62
C ASP A 68 3.05 1.38 -5.09
N HIS A 69 2.16 0.43 -5.40
CA HIS A 69 2.25 -0.97 -4.97
C HIS A 69 2.50 -1.91 -6.16
N ALA A 70 1.66 -1.76 -7.19
CA ALA A 70 1.60 -2.65 -8.35
C ALA A 70 2.13 -2.03 -9.65
N GLY A 71 2.55 -0.76 -9.64
CA GLY A 71 2.93 -0.03 -10.85
C GLY A 71 4.06 -0.70 -11.62
N GLY A 72 5.00 -1.35 -10.93
CA GLY A 72 6.12 -2.09 -11.51
C GLY A 72 5.82 -3.56 -11.86
N ALA A 73 4.65 -4.11 -11.54
CA ALA A 73 4.37 -5.54 -11.64
C ALA A 73 4.46 -6.10 -13.06
N TRP A 74 4.10 -5.30 -14.06
CA TRP A 74 4.17 -5.70 -15.47
C TRP A 74 5.62 -5.98 -15.91
N VAL A 75 6.61 -5.31 -15.31
CA VAL A 75 8.02 -5.54 -15.63
C VAL A 75 8.43 -6.96 -15.25
N PHE A 76 7.98 -7.45 -14.10
CA PHE A 76 8.25 -8.83 -13.68
C PHE A 76 7.46 -9.84 -14.52
N ALA A 77 6.23 -9.52 -14.90
CA ALA A 77 5.45 -10.36 -15.80
C ALA A 77 6.11 -10.50 -17.19
N ASP A 78 6.67 -9.42 -17.75
CA ASP A 78 7.45 -9.47 -19.01
C ASP A 78 8.68 -10.39 -18.89
N HIS A 79 9.18 -10.59 -17.67
CA HIS A 79 10.30 -11.49 -17.33
C HIS A 79 9.82 -12.89 -16.89
N GLY A 80 8.53 -13.19 -17.08
CA GLY A 80 7.93 -14.51 -16.88
C GLY A 80 7.40 -14.79 -15.47
N ALA A 81 7.29 -13.77 -14.61
CA ALA A 81 6.70 -13.95 -13.29
C ALA A 81 5.18 -14.18 -13.34
N GLN A 82 4.66 -14.90 -12.36
CA GLN A 82 3.24 -14.93 -11.99
C GLN A 82 2.96 -13.82 -10.97
N ILE A 83 1.83 -13.14 -11.13
CA ILE A 83 1.41 -12.01 -10.32
C ILE A 83 0.16 -12.41 -9.54
N TYR A 84 0.27 -12.46 -8.23
CA TYR A 84 -0.78 -12.85 -7.29
C TYR A 84 -1.47 -11.61 -6.73
N LEU A 85 -2.80 -11.58 -6.80
CA LEU A 85 -3.60 -10.43 -6.43
C LEU A 85 -5.03 -10.81 -6.10
N HIS A 86 -5.76 -9.87 -5.51
CA HIS A 86 -7.20 -10.03 -5.29
C HIS A 86 -7.97 -10.13 -6.62
N PRO A 87 -9.00 -10.99 -6.72
CA PRO A 87 -9.82 -11.16 -7.93
C PRO A 87 -10.35 -9.84 -8.50
N PHE A 88 -10.73 -8.90 -7.62
CA PHE A 88 -11.22 -7.57 -8.04
C PHE A 88 -10.17 -6.70 -8.75
N GLY A 89 -8.87 -6.96 -8.54
CA GLY A 89 -7.79 -6.26 -9.24
C GLY A 89 -7.46 -6.84 -10.61
N GLN A 90 -7.84 -8.10 -10.88
CA GLN A 90 -7.40 -8.86 -12.04
C GLN A 90 -7.71 -8.17 -13.38
N LYS A 91 -8.95 -7.70 -13.56
CA LYS A 91 -9.37 -7.02 -14.80
C LYS A 91 -8.61 -5.71 -15.04
N HIS A 92 -8.26 -5.01 -13.96
CA HIS A 92 -7.53 -3.75 -14.05
C HIS A 92 -6.05 -3.96 -14.36
N MET A 93 -5.44 -5.05 -13.89
CA MET A 93 -4.06 -5.38 -14.26
C MET A 93 -3.96 -5.96 -15.68
N ALA A 94 -5.01 -6.65 -16.15
CA ALA A 94 -5.11 -7.11 -17.53
C ALA A 94 -5.28 -5.94 -18.52
N ASP A 95 -6.01 -4.90 -18.12
CA ASP A 95 -6.17 -3.65 -18.87
C ASP A 95 -6.16 -2.43 -17.92
N PRO A 96 -4.99 -1.80 -17.72
CA PRO A 96 -4.84 -0.67 -16.80
C PRO A 96 -5.29 0.66 -17.40
N SER A 97 -5.81 0.70 -18.64
CA SER A 97 -6.14 1.94 -19.35
C SER A 97 -7.01 2.91 -18.52
N ARG A 98 -8.07 2.40 -17.88
CA ARG A 98 -8.96 3.21 -17.03
C ARG A 98 -8.28 3.71 -15.75
N LEU A 99 -7.46 2.86 -15.13
CA LEU A 99 -6.69 3.23 -13.94
C LEU A 99 -5.72 4.37 -14.29
N MET A 100 -4.98 4.21 -15.38
CA MET A 100 -4.03 5.19 -15.89
C MET A 100 -4.70 6.50 -16.33
N GLU A 101 -5.85 6.45 -16.99
CA GLU A 101 -6.63 7.64 -17.35
C GLU A 101 -7.08 8.41 -16.09
N SER A 102 -7.59 7.68 -15.08
CA SER A 102 -7.99 8.30 -13.82
C SER A 102 -6.81 8.94 -13.10
N ALA A 103 -5.68 8.23 -13.01
CA ALA A 103 -4.45 8.73 -12.39
C ALA A 103 -3.92 9.97 -13.13
N ARG A 104 -3.88 9.97 -14.47
CA ARG A 104 -3.42 11.14 -15.26
C ARG A 104 -4.24 12.40 -15.00
N ARG A 105 -5.55 12.29 -14.72
CA ARG A 105 -6.37 13.45 -14.34
C ARG A 105 -6.01 14.02 -12.97
N ILE A 106 -5.60 13.17 -12.05
CA ILE A 106 -5.22 13.54 -10.68
C ILE A 106 -3.80 14.14 -10.67
N TYR A 107 -2.85 13.44 -11.27
CA TYR A 107 -1.42 13.76 -11.17
C TYR A 107 -0.90 14.66 -12.29
N GLN A 108 -1.60 14.75 -13.43
CA GLN A 108 -1.25 15.65 -14.53
C GLN A 108 0.23 15.52 -14.93
N ASP A 109 0.98 16.62 -14.91
CA ASP A 109 2.39 16.69 -15.28
C ASP A 109 3.31 15.86 -14.36
N ASP A 110 2.85 15.53 -13.14
CA ASP A 110 3.61 14.71 -12.20
C ASP A 110 3.44 13.20 -12.43
N MET A 111 2.56 12.76 -13.33
CA MET A 111 2.25 11.33 -13.54
C MET A 111 3.50 10.48 -13.79
N ASP A 112 4.34 10.90 -14.74
CA ASP A 112 5.51 10.11 -15.14
C ASP A 112 6.61 10.16 -14.06
N ARG A 113 6.74 11.30 -13.35
CA ARG A 113 7.69 11.48 -12.25
C ARG A 113 7.33 10.60 -11.05
N LEU A 114 6.05 10.56 -10.68
CA LEU A 114 5.56 9.81 -9.54
C LEU A 114 5.41 8.32 -9.87
N TRP A 115 4.76 7.97 -10.97
CA TRP A 115 4.28 6.60 -11.17
C TRP A 115 4.93 5.90 -12.34
N GLY A 116 5.29 6.65 -13.38
CA GLY A 116 5.79 6.09 -14.63
C GLY A 116 4.66 5.43 -15.43
N GLU A 117 4.94 4.26 -15.99
CA GLU A 117 4.04 3.54 -16.89
C GLU A 117 3.53 2.27 -16.22
N MET A 118 2.26 1.94 -16.46
CA MET A 118 1.68 0.65 -16.10
C MET A 118 1.11 0.00 -17.37
N ARG A 119 1.61 -1.19 -17.69
CA ARG A 119 1.20 -1.96 -18.89
C ARG A 119 0.28 -3.11 -18.52
N SER A 120 -0.46 -3.59 -19.51
CA SER A 120 -1.30 -4.79 -19.40
C SER A 120 -0.45 -6.02 -19.09
N ILE A 121 -0.94 -6.83 -18.16
CA ILE A 121 -0.35 -8.15 -17.84
C ILE A 121 -1.22 -9.25 -18.48
N PRO A 122 -0.63 -10.22 -19.20
CA PRO A 122 -1.36 -11.35 -19.76
C PRO A 122 -2.20 -12.08 -18.70
N ALA A 123 -3.46 -12.40 -19.04
CA ALA A 123 -4.40 -12.99 -18.08
C ALA A 123 -3.92 -14.32 -17.48
N ASN A 124 -3.11 -15.11 -18.21
CA ASN A 124 -2.52 -16.35 -17.74
C ASN A 124 -1.37 -16.17 -16.73
N GLN A 125 -0.88 -14.93 -16.54
CA GLN A 125 0.09 -14.57 -15.51
C GLN A 125 -0.55 -13.91 -14.29
N LEU A 126 -1.84 -13.58 -14.36
CA LEU A 126 -2.59 -12.98 -13.26
C LEU A 126 -3.32 -14.06 -12.47
N ILE A 127 -2.83 -14.37 -11.29
CA ILE A 127 -3.37 -15.40 -10.40
C ILE A 127 -4.26 -14.72 -9.36
N ALA A 128 -5.58 -14.90 -9.52
CA ALA A 128 -6.55 -14.40 -8.56
C ALA A 128 -6.54 -15.28 -7.30
N VAL A 129 -6.47 -14.66 -6.12
CA VAL A 129 -6.33 -15.34 -4.84
C VAL A 129 -7.45 -14.92 -3.89
N GLU A 130 -8.21 -15.88 -3.41
CA GLU A 130 -9.37 -15.65 -2.53
C GLU A 130 -8.98 -15.55 -1.05
N ASP A 131 -9.91 -15.10 -0.19
CA ASP A 131 -9.70 -15.06 1.26
C ASP A 131 -9.31 -16.43 1.81
N LYS A 132 -8.27 -16.45 2.67
CA LYS A 132 -7.69 -17.64 3.34
C LYS A 132 -7.06 -18.67 2.42
N GLU A 133 -6.96 -18.39 1.12
CA GLU A 133 -6.23 -19.26 0.20
C GLU A 133 -4.74 -19.30 0.56
N GLU A 134 -4.13 -20.47 0.38
CA GLU A 134 -2.72 -20.73 0.69
C GLU A 134 -1.98 -21.12 -0.59
N ILE A 135 -0.88 -20.43 -0.85
CA ILE A 135 -0.02 -20.63 -2.01
C ILE A 135 1.33 -21.12 -1.51
N VAL A 136 1.77 -22.28 -2.00
CA VAL A 136 3.04 -22.90 -1.60
C VAL A 136 4.08 -22.68 -2.70
N ILE A 137 5.16 -21.99 -2.35
CA ILE A 137 6.33 -21.77 -3.21
C ILE A 137 7.56 -22.35 -2.48
N GLY A 138 8.10 -23.45 -3.01
CA GLY A 138 9.13 -24.23 -2.31
C GLY A 138 8.71 -24.61 -0.88
N ASN A 139 9.48 -24.15 0.10
CA ASN A 139 9.25 -24.38 1.53
C ASN A 139 8.44 -23.26 2.23
N ILE A 140 7.93 -22.29 1.48
CA ILE A 140 7.18 -21.15 2.02
C ILE A 140 5.70 -21.26 1.64
N THR A 141 4.83 -21.14 2.65
CA THR A 141 3.38 -20.96 2.46
C THR A 141 3.05 -19.48 2.61
N VAL A 142 2.41 -18.91 1.60
CA VAL A 142 1.87 -17.55 1.59
C VAL A 142 0.35 -17.64 1.71
N LYS A 143 -0.21 -17.09 2.78
CA LYS A 143 -1.66 -17.11 3.03
C LYS A 143 -2.28 -15.74 2.76
N ALA A 144 -3.40 -15.72 2.04
CA ALA A 144 -4.15 -14.50 1.76
C ALA A 144 -5.15 -14.19 2.87
N TRP A 145 -5.26 -12.91 3.22
CA TRP A 145 -6.35 -12.37 4.04
C TRP A 145 -7.00 -11.21 3.31
N HIS A 146 -8.28 -11.38 2.91
CA HIS A 146 -9.02 -10.29 2.30
C HIS A 146 -9.24 -9.18 3.33
N THR A 147 -8.67 -8.01 3.07
CA THR A 147 -8.59 -6.91 4.03
C THR A 147 -9.08 -5.60 3.39
N PRO A 148 -10.37 -5.52 3.00
CA PRO A 148 -10.92 -4.34 2.37
C PRO A 148 -10.95 -3.13 3.33
N GLY A 149 -11.13 -1.94 2.78
CA GLY A 149 -11.28 -0.71 3.55
C GLY A 149 -10.49 0.44 2.94
N HIS A 150 -9.17 0.28 2.83
CA HIS A 150 -8.33 1.16 2.02
C HIS A 150 -8.66 1.02 0.52
N ALA A 151 -8.76 -0.24 0.07
CA ALA A 151 -9.25 -0.58 -1.26
C ALA A 151 -10.02 -1.89 -1.20
N ILE A 152 -11.05 -2.05 -2.03
CA ILE A 152 -11.87 -3.28 -2.03
C ILE A 152 -11.09 -4.51 -2.49
N HIS A 153 -10.02 -4.30 -3.26
CA HIS A 153 -9.14 -5.32 -3.83
C HIS A 153 -7.85 -5.50 -3.00
N HIS A 154 -7.90 -5.27 -1.69
CA HIS A 154 -6.74 -5.33 -0.81
C HIS A 154 -6.60 -6.71 -0.13
N ILE A 155 -5.39 -7.26 -0.11
CA ILE A 155 -4.98 -8.48 0.57
C ILE A 155 -3.81 -8.17 1.50
N ALA A 156 -3.83 -8.73 2.71
CA ALA A 156 -2.65 -8.85 3.55
C ALA A 156 -2.09 -10.28 3.38
N TRP A 157 -0.78 -10.39 3.14
CA TRP A 157 -0.13 -11.67 2.88
C TRP A 157 0.57 -12.15 4.15
N GLN A 158 0.24 -13.35 4.64
CA GLN A 158 0.91 -13.94 5.81
C GLN A 158 1.94 -14.97 5.37
N ILE A 159 3.14 -14.88 5.93
CA ILE A 159 4.22 -15.88 5.81
C ILE A 159 4.76 -16.16 7.21
N GLY A 160 4.47 -17.36 7.73
CA GLY A 160 4.80 -17.70 9.11
C GLY A 160 4.18 -16.71 10.11
N ASP A 161 5.04 -16.08 10.92
CA ASP A 161 4.71 -15.07 11.92
C ASP A 161 4.72 -13.63 11.37
N GLY A 162 4.97 -13.44 10.07
CA GLY A 162 4.98 -12.15 9.40
C GLY A 162 3.71 -11.88 8.61
N LEU A 163 3.19 -10.65 8.70
CA LEU A 163 2.08 -10.17 7.87
C LEU A 163 2.53 -8.96 7.03
N PHE A 164 2.47 -9.09 5.71
CA PHE A 164 2.72 -8.01 4.75
C PHE A 164 1.39 -7.30 4.48
N THR A 165 1.28 -6.08 4.99
CA THR A 165 -0.01 -5.44 5.23
C THR A 165 -0.40 -4.41 4.17
N GLY A 166 0.48 -4.09 3.23
CA GLY A 166 0.21 -3.01 2.29
C GLY A 166 -0.09 -1.73 3.04
N ASP A 167 -1.31 -1.22 2.82
CA ASP A 167 -1.82 0.02 3.39
C ASP A 167 -2.83 -0.19 4.50
N VAL A 168 -3.38 -1.40 4.67
CA VAL A 168 -4.44 -1.64 5.64
C VAL A 168 -3.98 -1.56 7.10
N ALA A 169 -2.66 -1.69 7.35
CA ALA A 169 -2.07 -1.40 8.66
C ALA A 169 -1.44 0.01 8.75
N GLY A 170 -1.72 0.87 7.77
CA GLY A 170 -1.34 2.28 7.77
C GLY A 170 0.13 2.57 7.45
N VAL A 171 0.46 3.86 7.46
CA VAL A 171 1.80 4.41 7.23
C VAL A 171 2.40 4.81 8.57
N LYS A 172 3.63 4.41 8.88
CA LYS A 172 4.30 4.83 10.12
C LYS A 172 5.79 5.03 9.93
N ILE A 173 6.25 6.24 10.28
CA ILE A 173 7.64 6.63 10.04
C ILE A 173 8.56 6.52 11.23
N GLY A 174 9.25 5.37 11.34
CA GLY A 174 10.10 5.07 12.49
C GLY A 174 9.23 5.03 13.74
N ASP A 175 9.52 5.94 14.68
CA ASP A 175 8.72 6.12 15.89
C ASP A 175 7.67 7.24 15.76
N GLY A 176 7.45 7.74 14.55
CA GLY A 176 6.46 8.77 14.23
C GLY A 176 5.01 8.29 14.33
N MET A 177 4.10 9.20 13.99
CA MET A 177 2.65 8.99 14.02
C MET A 177 2.17 7.95 12.99
N ILE A 178 1.18 7.14 13.35
CA ILE A 178 0.52 6.26 12.39
C ILE A 178 -0.52 7.07 11.60
N GLN A 179 -0.53 6.95 10.28
CA GLN A 179 -1.50 7.61 9.40
C GLN A 179 -2.26 6.60 8.53
N PRO A 180 -3.58 6.71 8.43
CA PRO A 180 -4.37 5.92 7.48
C PRO A 180 -4.31 6.55 6.07
N PRO A 181 -3.75 5.87 5.06
CA PRO A 181 -3.80 6.37 3.69
C PRO A 181 -5.24 6.30 3.16
N CYS A 182 -5.88 7.45 2.94
CA CYS A 182 -7.30 7.50 2.54
C CYS A 182 -7.52 7.98 1.08
N PRO A 183 -6.80 7.47 0.06
CA PRO A 183 -6.94 7.96 -1.30
C PRO A 183 -8.33 7.65 -1.89
N PRO A 184 -8.82 8.46 -2.84
CA PRO A 184 -9.96 8.05 -3.66
C PRO A 184 -9.57 6.87 -4.59
N PRO A 185 -10.54 6.07 -5.08
CA PRO A 185 -11.96 6.19 -4.82
C PRO A 185 -12.44 5.34 -3.64
N ASP A 186 -11.77 4.27 -3.20
CA ASP A 186 -12.49 3.14 -2.59
C ASP A 186 -12.50 3.04 -1.06
N ILE A 187 -12.24 4.15 -0.35
CA ILE A 187 -12.29 4.16 1.12
C ILE A 187 -13.66 3.73 1.65
N ASN A 188 -13.63 2.73 2.53
CA ASN A 188 -14.72 2.29 3.39
C ASN A 188 -14.18 2.11 4.81
N ILE A 189 -14.65 2.96 5.73
CA ILE A 189 -14.15 3.01 7.11
C ILE A 189 -14.57 1.77 7.89
N GLU A 190 -15.80 1.30 7.71
CA GLU A 190 -16.32 0.12 8.40
C GLU A 190 -15.60 -1.15 7.97
N ASP A 191 -15.38 -1.33 6.66
CA ASP A 191 -14.60 -2.47 6.15
C ASP A 191 -13.17 -2.42 6.69
N TRP A 192 -12.56 -1.23 6.75
CA TRP A 192 -11.21 -1.07 7.28
C TRP A 192 -11.15 -1.42 8.77
N GLN A 193 -12.11 -0.96 9.58
CA GLN A 193 -12.21 -1.34 10.99
C GLN A 193 -12.33 -2.86 11.15
N ASN A 194 -13.14 -3.53 10.31
CA ASN A 194 -13.24 -4.98 10.32
C ASN A 194 -11.91 -5.66 9.95
N SER A 195 -11.18 -5.14 8.96
CA SER A 195 -9.85 -5.62 8.60
C SER A 195 -8.83 -5.43 9.72
N ILE A 196 -8.89 -4.31 10.45
CA ILE A 196 -8.08 -4.06 11.65
C ILE A 196 -8.39 -5.11 12.74
N GLN A 197 -9.67 -5.40 12.98
CA GLN A 197 -10.06 -6.42 13.95
C GLN A 197 -9.61 -7.83 13.52
N LEU A 198 -9.74 -8.17 12.24
CA LEU A 198 -9.22 -9.42 11.70
C LEU A 198 -7.73 -9.57 11.97
N MET A 199 -6.92 -8.57 11.63
CA MET A 199 -5.46 -8.63 11.82
C MET A 199 -5.06 -8.81 13.30
N LYS A 200 -5.83 -8.27 14.26
CA LYS A 200 -5.63 -8.48 15.70
C LYS A 200 -5.89 -9.93 16.16
N THR A 201 -6.57 -10.75 15.35
CA THR A 201 -6.86 -12.16 15.67
C THR A 201 -5.87 -13.15 15.05
N LEU A 202 -4.98 -12.68 14.19
CA LEU A 202 -4.04 -13.54 13.48
C LEU A 202 -2.86 -13.92 14.37
N GLU A 203 -2.38 -15.15 14.23
CA GLU A 203 -1.18 -15.64 14.90
C GLU A 203 0.08 -15.14 14.18
N VAL A 204 0.37 -13.84 14.33
CA VAL A 204 1.54 -13.16 13.76
C VAL A 204 2.25 -12.33 14.83
N GLU A 205 3.57 -12.19 14.69
CA GLU A 205 4.42 -11.43 15.62
C GLU A 205 4.96 -10.13 14.99
N THR A 206 4.93 -10.02 13.66
CA THR A 206 5.43 -8.84 12.95
C THR A 206 4.49 -8.40 11.83
N LEU A 207 4.15 -7.11 11.78
CA LEU A 207 3.62 -6.47 10.58
C LEU A 207 4.74 -5.84 9.77
N TYR A 208 4.66 -5.99 8.45
CA TYR A 208 5.51 -5.33 7.47
C TYR A 208 4.64 -4.30 6.73
N LEU A 209 4.93 -3.01 6.92
CA LEU A 209 4.21 -1.90 6.26
C LEU A 209 4.90 -1.49 4.97
N THR A 210 4.15 -1.33 3.88
CA THR A 210 4.72 -0.89 2.58
C THR A 210 5.22 0.54 2.67
N HIS A 211 4.47 1.41 3.34
CA HIS A 211 4.97 2.69 3.85
C HIS A 211 5.57 2.50 5.25
N PHE A 212 6.53 1.56 5.20
CA PHE A 212 7.67 1.10 5.98
C PHE A 212 7.59 0.66 7.44
N GLY A 213 8.61 -0.15 7.75
CA GLY A 213 8.99 -0.57 9.07
C GLY A 213 8.39 -1.91 9.44
N LYS A 214 9.05 -2.57 10.39
CA LYS A 214 8.50 -3.70 11.11
C LYS A 214 7.75 -3.16 12.33
N ILE A 215 6.57 -3.70 12.59
CA ILE A 215 5.79 -3.42 13.79
C ILE A 215 5.66 -4.71 14.59
N SER A 216 6.14 -4.70 15.83
CA SER A 216 6.02 -5.83 16.76
C SER A 216 4.95 -5.62 17.84
N ASN A 217 4.61 -4.37 18.17
CA ASN A 217 3.49 -4.04 19.07
C ASN A 217 2.15 -3.99 18.32
N ILE A 218 1.79 -5.12 17.69
CA ILE A 218 0.67 -5.23 16.72
C ILE A 218 -0.64 -4.65 17.25
N HIS A 219 -1.08 -5.06 18.45
CA HIS A 219 -2.38 -4.65 18.98
C HIS A 219 -2.46 -3.14 19.21
N GLU A 220 -1.44 -2.55 19.83
CA GLU A 220 -1.38 -1.11 20.10
C GLU A 220 -1.32 -0.32 18.79
N HIS A 221 -0.50 -0.75 17.83
CA HIS A 221 -0.40 -0.12 16.52
C HIS A 221 -1.75 -0.12 15.78
N LEU A 222 -2.42 -1.26 15.74
CA LEU A 222 -3.70 -1.41 15.05
C LEU A 222 -4.86 -0.71 15.78
N GLU A 223 -4.84 -0.61 17.12
CA GLU A 223 -5.79 0.22 17.87
C GLU A 223 -5.62 1.70 17.52
N ASN A 224 -4.39 2.21 17.62
CA ASN A 224 -4.06 3.60 17.28
C ASN A 224 -4.42 3.95 15.83
N LEU A 225 -4.17 3.04 14.87
CA LEU A 225 -4.58 3.23 13.48
C LEU A 225 -6.11 3.39 13.37
N GLY A 226 -6.86 2.53 14.06
CA GLY A 226 -8.32 2.57 14.07
C GLY A 226 -8.85 3.89 14.65
N GLU A 227 -8.23 4.40 15.70
CA GLU A 227 -8.56 5.70 16.30
C GLU A 227 -8.29 6.86 15.33
N VAL A 228 -7.10 6.91 14.73
CA VAL A 228 -6.72 7.99 13.79
C VAL A 228 -7.60 7.95 12.53
N LEU A 229 -7.98 6.76 12.04
CA LEU A 229 -8.91 6.61 10.92
C LEU A 229 -10.27 7.24 11.21
N LEU A 230 -10.82 6.99 12.41
CA LEU A 230 -12.07 7.62 12.84
C LEU A 230 -11.90 9.11 13.09
N GLU A 231 -10.77 9.54 13.66
CA GLU A 231 -10.46 10.95 13.88
C GLU A 231 -10.46 11.72 12.55
N TRP A 232 -9.75 11.23 11.53
CA TRP A 232 -9.70 11.86 10.21
C TRP A 232 -11.07 11.89 9.52
N ALA A 233 -11.82 10.80 9.58
CA ALA A 233 -13.18 10.75 9.04
C ALA A 233 -14.10 11.77 9.74
N ASN A 234 -14.07 11.82 11.08
CA ASN A 234 -14.87 12.75 11.88
C ASN A 234 -14.46 14.20 11.70
N TRP A 235 -13.17 14.48 11.49
CA TRP A 235 -12.67 15.80 11.14
C TRP A 235 -13.25 16.27 9.81
N MET A 236 -13.38 15.37 8.83
CA MET A 236 -13.92 15.68 7.51
C MET A 236 -15.44 15.90 7.51
N LYS A 237 -16.16 15.20 8.39
CA LYS A 237 -17.63 15.17 8.41
C LYS A 237 -18.32 16.54 8.48
N PRO A 238 -18.05 17.42 9.46
CA PRO A 238 -18.77 18.70 9.55
C PRO A 238 -18.51 19.59 8.33
N ARG A 239 -17.33 19.50 7.72
CA ARG A 239 -16.97 20.24 6.51
C ARG A 239 -17.75 19.73 5.30
N PHE A 240 -17.88 18.41 5.19
CA PHE A 240 -18.76 17.77 4.23
C PHE A 240 -20.24 18.17 4.43
N ASP A 241 -20.75 18.10 5.67
CA ASP A 241 -22.15 18.44 5.99
C ASP A 241 -22.47 19.92 5.67
N ASN A 242 -21.48 20.81 5.82
CA ASN A 242 -21.58 22.23 5.48
C ASN A 242 -21.39 22.52 3.98
N ASN A 243 -21.20 21.49 3.14
CA ASN A 243 -20.88 21.61 1.71
C ASN A 243 -19.65 22.49 1.44
N GLU A 244 -18.63 22.44 2.29
CA GLU A 244 -17.37 23.13 2.04
C GLU A 244 -16.70 22.56 0.77
N ASP A 245 -16.09 23.42 -0.04
CA ASP A 245 -15.37 22.99 -1.23
C ASP A 245 -14.13 22.17 -0.81
N PRO A 246 -13.96 20.91 -1.27
CA PRO A 246 -12.77 20.13 -1.01
C PRO A 246 -11.46 20.88 -1.28
N LYS A 247 -11.41 21.74 -2.31
CA LYS A 247 -10.22 22.55 -2.63
C LYS A 247 -9.86 23.54 -1.53
N ALA A 248 -10.87 24.10 -0.84
CA ALA A 248 -10.65 24.99 0.29
C ALA A 248 -10.28 24.23 1.56
N VAL A 249 -10.78 22.99 1.72
CA VAL A 249 -10.46 22.13 2.86
C VAL A 249 -9.07 21.52 2.77
N THR A 250 -8.58 21.20 1.57
CA THR A 250 -7.25 20.59 1.36
C THR A 250 -6.11 21.26 2.11
N PRO A 251 -5.82 22.56 1.95
CA PRO A 251 -4.70 23.20 2.66
C PRO A 251 -4.88 23.18 4.19
N VAL A 252 -6.12 23.29 4.68
CA VAL A 252 -6.43 23.24 6.11
C VAL A 252 -6.19 21.84 6.68
N PHE A 253 -6.54 20.79 5.92
CA PHE A 253 -6.29 19.42 6.33
C PHE A 253 -4.80 19.06 6.30
N GLN A 254 -4.07 19.52 5.28
CA GLN A 254 -2.62 19.36 5.21
C GLN A 254 -1.93 19.98 6.43
N GLU A 255 -2.31 21.20 6.80
CA GLU A 255 -1.78 21.86 8.00
C GLU A 255 -2.17 21.12 9.28
N TYR A 256 -3.41 20.65 9.40
CA TYR A 256 -3.85 19.84 10.52
C TYR A 256 -2.99 18.56 10.69
N VAL A 257 -2.76 17.81 9.61
CA VAL A 257 -1.90 16.60 9.63
C VAL A 257 -0.45 16.97 9.95
N ARG A 258 0.08 18.05 9.36
CA ARG A 258 1.43 18.56 9.68
C ARG A 258 1.58 18.88 11.16
N GLN A 259 0.59 19.52 11.78
CA GLN A 259 0.61 19.82 13.22
C GLN A 259 0.55 18.54 14.07
N GLN A 260 -0.19 17.51 13.65
CA GLN A 260 -0.17 16.20 14.33
C GLN A 260 1.23 15.56 14.29
N LEU A 261 1.89 15.60 13.12
CA LEU A 261 3.26 15.10 12.96
C LEU A 261 4.27 15.84 13.86
N LEU A 262 4.22 17.16 13.87
CA LEU A 262 5.08 18.00 14.71
C LEU A 262 4.83 17.74 16.21
N ALA A 263 3.57 17.60 16.62
CA ALA A 263 3.20 17.29 18.01
C ALA A 263 3.72 15.92 18.47
N LYS A 264 3.92 14.98 17.54
CA LYS A 264 4.53 13.66 17.80
C LYS A 264 6.06 13.66 17.64
N GLY A 265 6.68 14.83 17.48
CA GLY A 265 8.14 14.98 17.41
C GLY A 265 8.73 14.64 16.03
N THR A 266 7.92 14.57 14.98
CA THR A 266 8.43 14.36 13.62
C THR A 266 9.15 15.62 13.14
N ASP A 267 10.40 15.48 12.71
CA ASP A 267 11.18 16.58 12.14
C ASP A 267 10.85 16.83 10.65
N GLU A 268 11.43 17.87 10.06
CA GLU A 268 11.20 18.21 8.65
C GLU A 268 11.68 17.12 7.67
N LYS A 269 12.65 16.27 8.06
CA LYS A 269 13.04 15.11 7.24
C LYS A 269 11.89 14.09 7.26
N GLY A 270 11.39 13.74 8.44
CA GLY A 270 10.27 12.83 8.62
C GLY A 270 9.01 13.31 7.92
N ILE A 271 8.68 14.60 7.99
CA ILE A 271 7.53 15.18 7.28
C ILE A 271 7.64 14.95 5.77
N LYS A 272 8.82 15.17 5.16
CA LYS A 272 9.03 14.86 3.74
C LYS A 272 8.86 13.38 3.41
N GLN A 273 9.25 12.50 4.32
CA GLN A 273 9.02 11.05 4.16
C GLN A 273 7.52 10.72 4.18
N TYR A 274 6.76 11.33 5.10
CA TYR A 274 5.30 11.16 5.15
C TYR A 274 4.64 11.74 3.90
N GLU A 275 5.07 12.91 3.43
CA GLU A 275 4.53 13.51 2.20
C GLU A 275 4.83 12.68 0.95
N ALA A 276 5.97 11.99 0.91
CA ALA A 276 6.31 11.08 -0.18
C ALA A 276 5.52 9.76 -0.12
N ALA A 277 5.25 9.25 1.08
CA ALA A 277 4.56 7.99 1.31
C ALA A 277 3.03 8.10 1.27
N ASN A 278 2.47 9.10 1.95
CA ASN A 278 1.03 9.31 2.11
C ASN A 278 0.71 10.82 2.15
N PRO A 279 0.71 11.51 1.00
CA PRO A 279 0.45 12.93 0.98
C PRO A 279 -1.00 13.23 1.42
N ALA A 280 -1.12 13.99 2.51
CA ALA A 280 -2.40 14.23 3.21
C ALA A 280 -3.53 14.80 2.33
N TRP A 281 -3.20 15.51 1.23
CA TRP A 281 -4.21 16.06 0.33
C TRP A 281 -5.10 14.97 -0.32
N MET A 282 -4.56 13.76 -0.52
CA MET A 282 -5.30 12.64 -1.13
C MET A 282 -6.48 12.20 -0.26
N SER A 283 -6.28 12.22 1.06
CA SER A 283 -7.28 11.80 2.04
C SER A 283 -8.54 12.64 2.01
N VAL A 284 -8.45 13.91 1.59
CA VAL A 284 -9.61 14.80 1.51
C VAL A 284 -10.63 14.28 0.50
N ALA A 285 -10.20 13.96 -0.72
CA ALA A 285 -11.08 13.47 -1.76
C ALA A 285 -11.68 12.09 -1.41
N GLY A 286 -10.88 11.19 -0.84
CA GLY A 286 -11.34 9.87 -0.40
C GLY A 286 -12.39 9.96 0.72
N LEU A 287 -12.12 10.73 1.78
CA LEU A 287 -13.03 10.88 2.91
C LEU A 287 -14.32 11.65 2.55
N TYR A 288 -14.24 12.66 1.67
CA TYR A 288 -15.44 13.31 1.12
C TYR A 288 -16.31 12.34 0.33
N ARG A 289 -15.71 11.46 -0.47
CA ARG A 289 -16.47 10.44 -1.21
C ARG A 289 -17.10 9.41 -0.28
N TYR A 290 -16.38 8.99 0.77
CA TYR A 290 -16.90 8.11 1.81
C TYR A 290 -18.18 8.69 2.43
N TRP A 291 -18.13 9.94 2.92
CA TRP A 291 -19.32 10.58 3.51
C TRP A 291 -20.47 10.74 2.52
N ARG A 292 -20.17 11.09 1.27
CA ARG A 292 -21.18 11.18 0.21
C ARG A 292 -21.94 9.88 -0.03
N LYS A 293 -21.23 8.74 0.00
CA LYS A 293 -21.85 7.41 -0.13
C LYS A 293 -22.73 7.03 1.05
N ARG A 294 -22.42 7.56 2.25
CA ARG A 294 -23.18 7.29 3.48
C ARG A 294 -24.42 8.16 3.64
N SER A 295 -24.45 9.32 2.98
CA SER A 295 -25.56 10.27 3.01
C SER A 295 -26.59 10.08 1.89
N GLY A 296 -26.30 9.21 0.90
CA GLY A 296 -27.20 8.85 -0.20
C GLY A 296 -27.88 7.51 0.05
#